data_AF-A0A660U8K8-F1
#
_entry.id   AF-A0A660U8K8-F1
#
_cell.length_a   1.000
_cell.length_b   1.000
_cell.length_c   1.000
_cell.angle_alpha   90.00
_cell.angle_beta   90.00
_cell.angle_gamma   90.00
#
_symmetry.space_group_name_H-M   'P 1'
#
loop_
_entity.id
_entity.type
_entity.pdbx_description
1 polymer ?
#
loop_
_entity_poly.entity_id
_entity_poly.type
_entity_poly.pdbx_seq_one_letter_code
_entity_poly.pdbx_strand_id
1 'polypeptide(L)'
;MRSKGFTLIELVIVLLIISVLIGLSLPLTLRQIESMRERKVRARLEAIKKAMIGDPELKSQGNRTDFGFLGDWGSLPESLEDLVTPKEPRWRFDDDKRIGAGWNGPYINLQLDELKYDPWGNEYHYSTEDYRNEDGVLVDAVIISYGEDGVPSDDDFKVEILKSETTARVYGYLMYDDKKPARHVQVVLYYPKDGSIARKVTYTDENGYYEFTDVPFGVRSIFYGSGGSNGGLVYV
;
A
#
# COMPACT_ATOMS: atom_id res chain seq x y z
N MET A 1 -51.99 41.69 -28.07
CA MET A 1 -50.84 40.88 -28.55
C MET A 1 -51.33 39.45 -28.70
N ARG A 2 -51.35 38.89 -29.92
CA ARG A 2 -51.82 37.52 -30.17
C ARG A 2 -50.67 36.56 -29.89
N SER A 3 -50.80 35.70 -28.88
CA SER A 3 -49.90 34.56 -28.66
C SER A 3 -50.08 33.55 -29.79
N LYS A 4 -49.02 33.26 -30.55
CA LYS A 4 -49.01 32.11 -31.46
C LYS A 4 -48.98 30.85 -30.59
N GLY A 5 -50.05 30.06 -30.64
CA GLY A 5 -50.12 28.76 -29.95
C GLY A 5 -49.38 27.69 -30.75
N PHE A 6 -48.75 26.74 -30.05
CA PHE A 6 -48.12 25.56 -30.63
C PHE A 6 -49.12 24.76 -31.45
N THR A 7 -48.70 24.25 -32.60
CA THR A 7 -49.53 23.37 -33.44
C THR A 7 -49.45 21.93 -32.96
N LEU A 8 -50.52 21.14 -33.13
CA LEU A 8 -50.52 19.70 -32.78
C LEU A 8 -49.40 18.95 -33.51
N ILE A 9 -49.11 19.32 -34.76
CA ILE A 9 -48.06 18.69 -35.55
C ILE A 9 -46.66 18.98 -34.99
N GLU A 10 -46.43 20.18 -34.44
CA GLU A 10 -45.16 20.57 -33.84
C GLU A 10 -44.89 19.76 -32.56
N LEU A 11 -45.91 19.51 -31.74
CA LEU A 11 -45.78 18.64 -30.57
C LEU A 11 -45.43 17.19 -30.98
N VAL A 12 -46.06 16.66 -32.03
CA VAL A 12 -45.78 15.31 -32.53
C VAL A 12 -44.35 15.21 -33.06
N ILE A 13 -43.88 16.20 -33.82
CA ILE A 13 -42.50 16.23 -34.33
C ILE A 13 -41.49 16.32 -33.17
N VAL A 14 -41.74 17.14 -32.16
CA VAL A 14 -40.87 17.27 -30.98
C VAL A 14 -40.77 15.95 -30.23
N LEU A 15 -41.89 15.25 -29.98
CA LEU A 15 -41.88 13.96 -29.30
C LEU A 15 -41.18 12.88 -30.12
N LEU A 16 -41.31 12.90 -31.46
CA LEU A 16 -40.58 12.00 -32.36
C LEU A 16 -39.06 12.24 -32.25
N ILE A 17 -38.61 13.49 -32.30
CA ILE A 17 -37.19 13.84 -32.17
C ILE A 17 -36.65 13.42 -30.80
N ILE A 18 -37.36 13.72 -29.71
CA ILE A 18 -36.94 13.33 -28.34
C ILE A 18 -36.79 11.81 -28.23
N SER A 19 -37.73 11.04 -28.80
CA SER A 19 -37.68 9.57 -28.76
C SER A 19 -36.44 9.02 -29.46
N VAL A 20 -36.09 9.58 -30.63
CA VAL A 20 -34.88 9.20 -31.37
C VAL A 20 -33.63 9.59 -30.58
N LEU A 21 -33.60 10.79 -30.00
CA LEU A 21 -32.46 11.28 -29.22
C LEU A 21 -32.20 10.43 -27.97
N ILE A 22 -33.24 10.06 -27.22
CA ILE A 22 -33.11 9.18 -26.05
C ILE A 22 -32.55 7.81 -26.47
N GLY A 23 -33.07 7.23 -27.55
CA GLY A 23 -32.60 5.94 -28.05
C GLY A 23 -31.11 5.92 -28.40
N LEU A 24 -30.59 7.02 -28.95
CA LEU A 24 -29.16 7.13 -29.29
C LEU A 24 -28.28 7.50 -28.07
N SER A 25 -28.82 8.22 -27.09
CA SER A 25 -28.06 8.73 -25.94
C SER A 25 -27.71 7.66 -24.91
N LEU A 26 -28.60 6.68 -24.68
CA LEU A 26 -28.43 5.64 -23.65
C LEU A 26 -27.15 4.79 -23.82
N PRO A 27 -26.89 4.13 -24.98
CA PRO A 27 -25.74 3.24 -25.11
C PRO A 27 -24.40 3.97 -25.00
N LEU A 28 -24.34 5.24 -25.43
CA LEU A 28 -23.13 6.07 -25.29
C LEU A 28 -22.85 6.42 -23.83
N THR A 29 -23.91 6.71 -23.06
CA THR A 29 -23.80 7.08 -21.64
C THR A 29 -23.33 5.89 -20.80
N LEU A 30 -23.88 4.69 -21.04
CA LEU A 30 -23.49 3.47 -20.31
C LEU A 30 -22.01 3.12 -20.50
N ARG A 31 -21.53 3.13 -21.75
CA ARG A 31 -20.11 2.90 -22.06
C ARG A 31 -19.17 3.90 -21.39
N GLN A 32 -19.59 5.15 -21.28
CA GLN A 32 -18.81 6.16 -20.56
C GLN A 32 -18.75 5.84 -19.06
N ILE A 33 -19.87 5.47 -18.44
CA ILE A 33 -19.92 5.11 -17.02
C ILE A 33 -19.03 3.90 -16.73
N GLU A 34 -19.08 2.85 -17.55
CA GLU A 34 -18.22 1.67 -17.44
C GLU A 34 -16.73 2.06 -17.44
N SER A 35 -16.30 2.82 -18.45
CA SER A 35 -14.91 3.27 -18.54
C SER A 35 -14.47 4.13 -17.35
N MET A 36 -15.39 4.87 -16.74
CA MET A 36 -15.13 5.66 -15.55
C MET A 36 -15.01 4.78 -14.30
N ARG A 37 -15.81 3.70 -14.19
CA ARG A 37 -15.68 2.71 -13.11
C ARG A 37 -14.34 1.99 -13.18
N GLU A 38 -13.93 1.53 -14.37
CA GLU A 38 -12.62 0.89 -14.57
C GLU A 38 -11.45 1.80 -14.19
N ARG A 39 -11.49 3.08 -14.59
CA ARG A 39 -10.46 4.04 -14.19
C ARG A 39 -10.44 4.27 -12.68
N LYS A 40 -11.61 4.33 -12.05
CA LYS A 40 -11.74 4.49 -10.60
C LYS A 40 -11.19 3.29 -9.84
N VAL A 41 -11.53 2.06 -10.23
CA VAL A 41 -11.04 0.87 -9.52
C VAL A 41 -9.52 0.76 -9.60
N ARG A 42 -8.94 0.99 -10.79
CA ARG A 42 -7.47 0.99 -10.95
C ARG A 42 -6.80 2.06 -10.08
N ALA A 43 -7.34 3.28 -10.11
CA ALA A 43 -6.81 4.37 -9.27
C ALA A 43 -6.96 4.08 -7.77
N ARG A 44 -8.06 3.45 -7.34
CA ARG A 44 -8.28 3.06 -5.94
C ARG A 44 -7.32 1.96 -5.50
N LEU A 45 -7.17 0.90 -6.28
CA LEU A 45 -6.23 -0.19 -5.98
C LEU A 45 -4.80 0.32 -5.84
N GLU A 46 -4.36 1.19 -6.75
CA GLU A 46 -3.05 1.84 -6.66
C GLU A 46 -2.92 2.73 -5.43
N ALA A 47 -3.94 3.53 -5.11
CA ALA A 47 -3.94 4.37 -3.91
C ALA A 47 -3.88 3.52 -2.63
N ILE A 48 -4.63 2.42 -2.57
CA ILE A 48 -4.61 1.48 -1.44
C ILE A 48 -3.24 0.83 -1.32
N LYS A 49 -2.65 0.32 -2.41
CA LYS A 49 -1.29 -0.23 -2.40
C LYS A 49 -0.29 0.80 -1.87
N LYS A 50 -0.31 2.03 -2.37
CA LYS A 50 0.58 3.11 -1.88
C LYS A 50 0.34 3.43 -0.42
N ALA A 51 -0.90 3.43 0.06
CA ALA A 51 -1.18 3.64 1.47
C ALA A 51 -0.63 2.51 2.36
N MET A 52 -0.66 1.27 1.87
CA MET A 52 -0.14 0.11 2.59
C MET A 52 1.38 0.09 2.66
N ILE A 53 2.07 0.25 1.52
CA ILE A 53 3.52 0.03 1.44
C ILE A 53 4.33 1.28 1.14
N GLY A 54 3.69 2.43 0.96
CA GLY A 54 4.29 3.70 0.53
C GLY A 54 4.49 3.81 -0.98
N ASP A 55 4.84 5.00 -1.45
CA ASP A 55 5.22 5.25 -2.85
C ASP A 55 6.75 5.10 -3.05
N PRO A 56 7.22 4.09 -3.81
CA PRO A 56 8.64 3.89 -4.06
C PRO A 56 9.28 5.02 -4.89
N GLU A 57 8.49 5.83 -5.61
CA GLU A 57 8.97 6.96 -6.41
C GLU A 57 9.27 8.19 -5.55
N LEU A 58 8.73 8.27 -4.33
CA LEU A 58 8.99 9.37 -3.41
C LEU A 58 10.36 9.19 -2.74
N LYS A 59 11.37 9.76 -3.38
CA LYS A 59 12.76 9.73 -2.94
C LYS A 59 13.29 11.11 -2.56
N SER A 60 14.05 11.18 -1.48
CA SER A 60 14.87 12.34 -1.10
C SER A 60 16.32 11.92 -1.03
N GLN A 61 17.21 12.67 -1.70
CA GLN A 61 18.64 12.36 -1.80
C GLN A 61 18.92 10.93 -2.31
N GLY A 62 18.08 10.41 -3.21
CA GLY A 62 18.19 9.06 -3.77
C GLY A 62 17.60 7.94 -2.91
N ASN A 63 17.22 8.22 -1.66
CA ASN A 63 16.62 7.26 -0.75
C ASN A 63 15.11 7.40 -0.73
N ARG A 64 14.40 6.26 -0.68
CA ARG A 64 12.95 6.24 -0.49
C ARG A 64 12.58 6.88 0.86
N THR A 65 11.53 7.71 0.84
CA THR A 65 11.06 8.44 2.04
C THR A 65 9.64 8.12 2.46
N ASP A 66 8.86 7.46 1.60
CA ASP A 66 7.51 7.06 1.90
C ASP A 66 7.39 5.53 1.97
N PHE A 67 6.89 5.04 3.10
CA PHE A 67 6.77 3.62 3.43
C PHE A 67 5.34 3.23 3.87
N GLY A 68 4.39 4.17 3.85
CA GLY A 68 2.99 3.93 4.18
C GLY A 68 2.77 3.28 5.56
N PHE A 69 1.67 2.55 5.68
CA PHE A 69 1.30 1.80 6.88
C PHE A 69 2.39 0.80 7.29
N LEU A 70 2.98 0.08 6.34
CA LEU A 70 4.04 -0.90 6.57
C LEU A 70 5.25 -0.29 7.29
N GLY A 71 5.66 0.92 6.91
CA GLY A 71 6.83 1.57 7.51
C GLY A 71 6.64 1.98 8.97
N ASP A 72 5.41 2.32 9.36
CA ASP A 72 5.08 2.76 10.72
C ASP A 72 4.61 1.60 11.61
N TRP A 73 3.86 0.66 11.04
CA TRP A 73 3.26 -0.48 11.73
C TRP A 73 4.17 -1.71 11.71
N GLY A 74 4.92 -1.93 10.63
CA GLY A 74 5.86 -3.04 10.48
C GLY A 74 5.29 -4.33 9.90
N SER A 75 4.00 -4.32 9.58
CA SER A 75 3.26 -5.43 8.94
C SER A 75 2.21 -4.85 7.99
N LEU A 76 1.75 -5.64 7.03
CA LEU A 76 0.58 -5.26 6.23
C LEU A 76 -0.67 -5.16 7.14
N PRO A 77 -1.66 -4.32 6.78
CA PRO A 77 -2.88 -4.20 7.57
C PRO A 77 -3.65 -5.53 7.64
N GLU A 78 -4.40 -5.74 8.72
CA GLU A 78 -5.25 -6.92 8.86
C GLU A 78 -6.52 -6.78 8.00
N SER A 79 -6.98 -5.54 7.84
CA SER A 79 -8.08 -5.18 6.95
C SER A 79 -7.85 -3.80 6.33
N LEU A 80 -8.45 -3.52 5.17
CA LEU A 80 -8.24 -2.25 4.47
C LEU A 80 -8.69 -1.03 5.29
N GLU A 81 -9.62 -1.21 6.24
CA GLU A 81 -10.07 -0.17 7.15
C GLU A 81 -8.97 0.33 8.10
N ASP A 82 -7.94 -0.46 8.38
CA ASP A 82 -6.79 -0.07 9.20
C ASP A 82 -6.03 1.13 8.63
N LEU A 83 -6.16 1.36 7.32
CA LEU A 83 -5.53 2.49 6.63
C LEU A 83 -6.15 3.83 7.02
N VAL A 84 -7.38 3.86 7.54
CA VAL A 84 -8.09 5.10 7.91
C VAL A 84 -8.60 5.09 9.34
N THR A 85 -8.85 3.91 9.90
CA THR A 85 -9.36 3.74 11.26
C THR A 85 -8.18 3.77 12.22
N PRO A 86 -8.15 4.68 13.21
CA PRO A 86 -7.09 4.71 14.21
C PRO A 86 -6.94 3.38 14.94
N LYS A 87 -5.71 2.86 15.00
CA LYS A 87 -5.34 1.68 15.80
C LYS A 87 -4.45 2.08 16.99
N GLU A 88 -4.47 1.25 18.03
CA GLU A 88 -3.50 1.32 19.12
C GLU A 88 -2.42 0.23 18.94
N PRO A 89 -1.15 0.51 19.26
CA PRO A 89 -0.65 1.78 19.80
C PRO A 89 -0.57 2.89 18.74
N ARG A 90 -0.87 4.13 19.14
CA ARG A 90 -0.56 5.32 18.32
C ARG A 90 0.96 5.48 18.14
N TRP A 91 1.35 6.06 17.01
CA TRP A 91 2.75 6.27 16.69
C TRP A 91 3.50 7.00 17.81
N ARG A 92 4.63 6.43 18.23
CA ARG A 92 5.49 7.02 19.24
C ARG A 92 6.96 6.70 18.96
N PHE A 93 7.81 7.70 19.11
CA PHE A 93 9.27 7.54 19.06
C PHE A 93 9.82 7.02 20.40
N ASP A 94 10.78 6.09 20.31
CA ASP A 94 11.54 5.57 21.44
C ASP A 94 12.99 6.04 21.32
N ASP A 95 13.42 6.89 22.26
CA ASP A 95 14.74 7.51 22.23
C ASP A 95 15.89 6.51 22.41
N ASP A 96 15.70 5.50 23.27
CA ASP A 96 16.71 4.48 23.55
C ASP A 96 16.93 3.61 22.31
N LYS A 97 15.86 3.27 21.61
CA LYS A 97 15.91 2.47 20.38
C LYS A 97 16.10 3.31 19.13
N ARG A 98 16.07 4.65 19.22
CA ARG A 98 16.17 5.58 18.09
C ARG A 98 15.22 5.22 16.94
N ILE A 99 13.97 4.90 17.24
CA ILE A 99 12.99 4.48 16.23
C ILE A 99 11.57 4.71 16.74
N GLY A 100 10.63 4.97 15.84
CA GLY A 100 9.21 5.03 16.16
C GLY A 100 8.44 3.87 15.54
N ALA A 101 7.32 3.51 16.18
CA ALA A 101 6.35 2.56 15.65
C ALA A 101 4.95 2.92 16.15
N GLY A 102 3.93 2.43 15.46
CA GLY A 102 2.52 2.57 15.81
C GLY A 102 1.73 3.31 14.74
N TRP A 103 0.42 3.41 14.94
CA TRP A 103 -0.48 3.98 13.93
C TRP A 103 -0.31 5.51 13.83
N ASN A 104 0.08 5.95 12.63
CA ASN A 104 0.39 7.33 12.28
C ASN A 104 -0.55 7.89 11.19
N GLY A 105 -1.63 7.17 10.90
CA GLY A 105 -2.55 7.51 9.84
C GLY A 105 -3.45 8.72 10.14
N PRO A 106 -4.47 8.95 9.29
CA PRO A 106 -4.88 8.09 8.18
C PRO A 106 -3.85 8.10 7.03
N TYR A 107 -3.66 6.94 6.41
CA TYR A 107 -2.69 6.70 5.33
C TYR A 107 -3.26 6.96 3.94
N ILE A 108 -4.58 7.07 3.83
CA ILE A 108 -5.30 7.34 2.59
C ILE A 108 -6.50 8.23 2.87
N ASN A 109 -6.85 9.08 1.91
CA ASN A 109 -8.04 9.92 1.98
C ASN A 109 -9.19 9.30 1.16
N LEU A 110 -9.60 8.09 1.55
CA LEU A 110 -10.79 7.42 1.03
C LEU A 110 -11.79 7.22 2.17
N GLN A 111 -13.07 7.24 1.84
CA GLN A 111 -14.11 6.87 2.81
C GLN A 111 -14.08 5.35 3.06
N LEU A 112 -14.59 4.91 4.21
CA LEU A 112 -14.66 3.48 4.55
C LEU A 112 -15.38 2.66 3.48
N ASP A 113 -16.49 3.18 2.94
CA ASP A 113 -17.23 2.51 1.87
C ASP A 113 -16.40 2.36 0.59
N GLU A 114 -15.47 3.27 0.32
CA GLU A 114 -14.60 3.21 -0.86
C GLU A 114 -13.39 2.28 -0.68
N LEU A 115 -13.07 1.93 0.58
CA LEU A 115 -12.07 0.92 0.93
C LEU A 115 -12.67 -0.47 0.96
N LYS A 116 -13.96 -0.56 1.31
CA LYS A 116 -14.69 -1.82 1.40
C LYS A 116 -15.26 -2.25 0.05
N TYR A 117 -15.84 -1.31 -0.70
CA TYR A 117 -16.57 -1.60 -1.93
C TYR A 117 -15.91 -0.97 -3.16
N ASP A 118 -15.91 -1.74 -4.25
CA ASP A 118 -15.48 -1.30 -5.56
C ASP A 118 -16.52 -0.36 -6.23
N PRO A 119 -16.23 0.20 -7.41
CA PRO A 119 -17.16 1.10 -8.12
C PRO A 119 -18.48 0.47 -8.59
N TRP A 120 -18.60 -0.86 -8.57
CA TRP A 120 -19.83 -1.61 -8.89
C TRP A 120 -20.60 -2.00 -7.62
N GLY A 121 -20.01 -1.81 -6.43
CA GLY A 121 -20.61 -2.10 -5.13
C GLY A 121 -20.27 -3.48 -4.59
N ASN A 122 -19.34 -4.20 -5.25
CA ASN A 122 -18.85 -5.48 -4.78
C ASN A 122 -17.75 -5.26 -3.73
N GLU A 123 -17.67 -6.14 -2.73
CA GLU A 123 -16.64 -6.05 -1.69
C GLU A 123 -15.27 -6.42 -2.27
N TYR A 124 -14.23 -5.65 -1.95
CA TYR A 124 -12.86 -6.00 -2.33
C TYR A 124 -12.45 -7.30 -1.63
N HIS A 125 -11.87 -8.23 -2.39
CA HIS A 125 -11.22 -9.39 -1.81
C HIS A 125 -9.78 -9.04 -1.45
N TYR A 126 -9.50 -8.95 -0.15
CA TYR A 126 -8.16 -8.71 0.39
C TYR A 126 -7.63 -9.96 1.08
N SER A 127 -6.42 -10.38 0.73
CA SER A 127 -5.73 -11.49 1.36
C SER A 127 -4.26 -11.16 1.59
N THR A 128 -3.73 -11.60 2.74
CA THR A 128 -2.30 -11.53 3.11
C THR A 128 -1.67 -12.93 3.19
N GLU A 129 -2.25 -13.91 2.50
CA GLU A 129 -1.66 -15.25 2.42
C GLU A 129 -0.53 -15.26 1.38
N ASP A 130 0.66 -15.68 1.80
CA ASP A 130 1.81 -15.79 0.90
C ASP A 130 1.53 -16.81 -0.23
N TYR A 131 1.67 -16.40 -1.49
CA TYR A 131 1.63 -17.29 -2.65
C TYR A 131 2.69 -16.93 -3.70
N ARG A 132 2.87 -17.80 -4.70
CA ARG A 132 3.67 -17.50 -5.89
C ARG A 132 2.76 -17.23 -7.06
N ASN A 133 2.92 -16.08 -7.70
CA ASN A 133 2.17 -15.76 -8.91
C ASN A 133 2.70 -16.53 -10.14
N GLU A 134 2.10 -16.29 -11.31
CA GLU A 134 2.44 -16.98 -12.57
C GLU A 134 3.91 -16.81 -12.98
N ASP A 135 4.52 -15.68 -12.60
CA ASP A 135 5.95 -15.39 -12.84
C ASP A 135 6.88 -16.05 -11.80
N GLY A 136 6.32 -16.80 -10.84
CA GLY A 136 7.05 -17.44 -9.75
C GLY A 136 7.53 -16.48 -8.66
N VAL A 137 7.07 -15.23 -8.68
CA VAL A 137 7.41 -14.19 -7.71
C VAL A 137 6.57 -14.39 -6.44
N LEU A 138 7.19 -14.21 -5.27
CA LEU A 138 6.49 -14.28 -4.00
C LEU A 138 5.65 -13.02 -3.78
N VAL A 139 4.37 -13.23 -3.50
CA VAL A 139 3.36 -12.21 -3.20
C VAL A 139 3.01 -12.32 -1.72
N ASP A 140 3.05 -11.18 -1.02
CA ASP A 140 2.68 -11.06 0.41
C ASP A 140 1.21 -10.72 0.61
N ALA A 141 0.62 -10.03 -0.37
CA ALA A 141 -0.80 -9.72 -0.34
C ALA A 141 -1.34 -9.41 -1.73
N VAL A 142 -2.65 -9.59 -1.86
CA VAL A 142 -3.40 -9.26 -3.07
C VAL A 142 -4.71 -8.56 -2.70
N ILE A 143 -5.08 -7.57 -3.51
CA ILE A 143 -6.41 -6.95 -3.46
C ILE A 143 -7.06 -7.14 -4.83
N ILE A 144 -8.28 -7.66 -4.84
CA ILE A 144 -9.03 -7.97 -6.06
C ILE A 144 -10.39 -7.28 -6.02
N SER A 145 -10.78 -6.66 -7.12
CA SER A 145 -12.17 -6.30 -7.44
C SER A 145 -12.65 -7.21 -8.56
N TYR A 146 -13.77 -7.88 -8.32
CA TYR A 146 -14.45 -8.76 -9.26
C TYR A 146 -15.24 -7.99 -10.35
N GLY A 147 -14.98 -6.69 -10.52
CA GLY A 147 -15.59 -5.90 -11.58
C GLY A 147 -17.13 -5.85 -11.52
N GLU A 148 -17.76 -5.89 -12.69
CA GLU A 148 -19.21 -5.71 -12.84
C GLU A 148 -20.03 -6.94 -12.45
N ASP A 149 -19.52 -8.13 -12.71
CA ASP A 149 -20.25 -9.38 -12.49
C ASP A 149 -20.18 -9.85 -11.02
N GLY A 150 -19.17 -9.38 -10.27
CA GLY A 150 -18.97 -9.77 -8.88
C GLY A 150 -18.49 -11.21 -8.71
N VAL A 151 -17.96 -11.82 -9.78
CA VAL A 151 -17.54 -13.22 -9.82
C VAL A 151 -16.04 -13.30 -10.10
N PRO A 152 -15.28 -14.14 -9.37
CA PRO A 152 -13.85 -14.32 -9.64
C PRO A 152 -13.58 -14.83 -11.07
N SER A 153 -12.72 -14.12 -11.80
CA SER A 153 -12.38 -14.42 -13.19
C SER A 153 -11.01 -13.83 -13.60
N ASP A 154 -10.58 -14.08 -14.84
CA ASP A 154 -9.29 -13.59 -15.33
C ASP A 154 -9.33 -12.08 -15.72
N ASP A 155 -10.50 -11.50 -15.94
CA ASP A 155 -10.69 -10.08 -16.25
C ASP A 155 -10.78 -9.17 -15.02
N ASP A 156 -10.64 -9.74 -13.83
CA ASP A 156 -10.62 -9.04 -12.55
C ASP A 156 -9.53 -7.96 -12.45
N PHE A 157 -9.84 -6.92 -11.69
CA PHE A 157 -8.87 -5.89 -11.35
C PHE A 157 -8.13 -6.30 -10.08
N LYS A 158 -6.88 -6.74 -10.22
CA LYS A 158 -6.03 -7.11 -9.08
C LYS A 158 -4.78 -6.24 -8.98
N VAL A 159 -4.36 -6.01 -7.75
CA VAL A 159 -3.03 -5.48 -7.44
C VAL A 159 -2.33 -6.44 -6.47
N GLU A 160 -1.13 -6.85 -6.85
CA GLU A 160 -0.27 -7.71 -6.03
C GLU A 160 0.77 -6.84 -5.31
N ILE A 161 1.04 -7.23 -4.06
CA ILE A 161 2.09 -6.66 -3.22
C ILE A 161 3.15 -7.73 -3.07
N LEU A 162 4.30 -7.52 -3.69
CA LEU A 162 5.37 -8.52 -3.76
C LEU A 162 6.18 -8.56 -2.47
N LYS A 163 6.76 -9.72 -2.13
CA LYS A 163 7.68 -9.86 -0.99
C LYS A 163 8.86 -8.88 -1.06
N SER A 164 9.32 -8.62 -2.28
CA SER A 164 10.39 -7.68 -2.59
C SER A 164 9.99 -6.22 -2.44
N GLU A 165 8.70 -5.92 -2.31
CA GLU A 165 8.16 -4.57 -2.06
C GLU A 165 7.83 -4.33 -0.58
N THR A 166 7.80 -5.39 0.24
CA THR A 166 7.46 -5.34 1.67
C THR A 166 8.65 -5.58 2.57
N THR A 167 9.61 -6.40 2.14
CA THR A 167 10.75 -6.80 2.95
C THR A 167 12.07 -6.69 2.21
N ALA A 168 13.15 -6.51 2.98
CA ALA A 168 14.50 -6.42 2.49
C ALA A 168 15.47 -7.22 3.35
N ARG A 169 16.66 -7.44 2.78
CA ARG A 169 17.83 -7.89 3.52
C ARG A 169 18.62 -6.68 4.00
N VAL A 170 19.02 -6.70 5.27
CA VAL A 170 19.88 -5.67 5.85
C VAL A 170 21.19 -6.33 6.22
N TYR A 171 22.27 -5.89 5.59
CA TYR A 171 23.59 -6.44 5.83
C TYR A 171 24.64 -5.35 5.87
N GLY A 172 25.81 -5.69 6.41
CA GLY A 172 26.94 -4.78 6.49
C GLY A 172 28.17 -5.45 7.04
N TYR A 173 29.23 -4.66 7.18
CA TYR A 173 30.49 -5.08 7.78
C TYR A 173 30.81 -4.17 8.95
N LEU A 174 31.15 -4.78 10.10
CA LEU A 174 31.62 -4.07 11.28
C LEU A 174 33.15 -4.22 11.38
N MET A 175 33.83 -3.08 11.43
CA MET A 175 35.28 -2.98 11.51
C MET A 175 35.65 -2.09 12.69
N TYR A 176 36.75 -2.42 13.39
CA TYR A 176 37.34 -1.52 14.38
C TYR A 176 38.10 -0.37 13.69
N ASP A 177 38.49 0.66 14.45
CA ASP A 177 39.21 1.83 13.94
C ASP A 177 40.53 1.48 13.23
N ASP A 178 41.16 0.36 13.62
CA ASP A 178 42.37 -0.18 13.00
C ASP A 178 42.10 -0.98 11.71
N LYS A 179 40.85 -0.94 11.20
CA LYS A 179 40.36 -1.67 10.04
C LYS A 179 40.42 -3.19 10.18
N LYS A 180 40.50 -3.73 11.40
CA LYS A 180 40.31 -5.17 11.62
C LYS A 180 38.83 -5.51 11.72
N PRO A 181 38.41 -6.68 11.20
CA PRO A 181 37.07 -7.19 11.42
C PRO A 181 36.68 -7.27 12.89
N ALA A 182 35.53 -6.72 13.23
CA ALA A 182 34.91 -6.93 14.53
C ALA A 182 34.22 -8.30 14.53
N ARG A 183 34.89 -9.34 15.02
CA ARG A 183 34.43 -10.73 14.96
C ARG A 183 33.54 -11.08 16.14
N HIS A 184 32.49 -11.87 15.90
CA HIS A 184 31.57 -12.36 16.92
C HIS A 184 30.95 -11.25 17.79
N VAL A 185 30.81 -10.06 17.22
CA VAL A 185 30.18 -8.91 17.89
C VAL A 185 28.68 -8.96 17.64
N GLN A 186 27.91 -8.78 18.70
CA GLN A 186 26.46 -8.72 18.61
C GLN A 186 26.02 -7.48 17.83
N VAL A 187 25.11 -7.69 16.88
CA VAL A 187 24.41 -6.64 16.14
C VAL A 187 22.91 -6.79 16.39
N VAL A 188 22.27 -5.70 16.82
CA VAL A 188 20.85 -5.64 17.14
C VAL A 188 20.18 -4.68 16.16
N LEU A 189 19.14 -5.15 15.49
CA LEU A 189 18.29 -4.37 14.61
C LEU A 189 16.94 -4.15 15.30
N TYR A 190 16.56 -2.90 15.53
CA TYR A 190 15.19 -2.55 15.90
C TYR A 190 14.39 -2.11 14.67
N TYR A 191 13.15 -2.56 14.59
CA TYR A 191 12.24 -2.29 13.49
C TYR A 191 10.78 -2.34 13.99
N PRO A 192 9.84 -1.66 13.33
CA PRO A 192 8.43 -1.78 13.66
C PRO A 192 7.93 -3.19 13.34
N LYS A 193 7.03 -3.72 14.16
CA LYS A 193 6.31 -4.97 13.93
C LYS A 193 5.00 -4.92 14.71
N ASP A 194 3.89 -5.08 14.00
CA ASP A 194 2.53 -5.10 14.57
C ASP A 194 2.26 -3.89 15.48
N GLY A 195 2.67 -2.69 15.05
CA GLY A 195 2.53 -1.42 15.77
C GLY A 195 3.52 -1.20 16.91
N SER A 196 4.31 -2.21 17.26
CA SER A 196 5.31 -2.13 18.34
C SER A 196 6.74 -2.18 17.81
N ILE A 197 7.73 -1.84 18.64
CA ILE A 197 9.14 -1.97 18.25
C ILE A 197 9.63 -3.38 18.60
N ALA A 198 9.96 -4.17 17.57
CA ALA A 198 10.59 -5.48 17.71
C ALA A 198 12.10 -5.38 17.55
N ARG A 199 12.80 -6.49 17.83
CA ARG A 199 14.24 -6.61 17.60
C ARG A 199 14.64 -7.94 16.97
N LYS A 200 15.63 -7.90 16.09
CA LYS A 200 16.39 -9.06 15.60
C LYS A 200 17.83 -8.94 16.10
N VAL A 201 18.46 -10.07 16.38
CA VAL A 201 19.85 -10.13 16.86
C VAL A 201 20.62 -11.09 15.98
N THR A 202 21.80 -10.68 15.54
CA THR A 202 22.77 -11.52 14.83
C THR A 202 24.17 -11.24 15.38
N TYR A 203 25.16 -11.99 14.91
CA TYR A 203 26.56 -11.79 15.25
C TYR A 203 27.37 -11.66 13.97
N THR A 204 28.41 -10.85 14.03
CA THR A 204 29.35 -10.73 12.93
C THR A 204 30.19 -11.99 12.76
N ASP A 205 30.48 -12.36 11.50
CA ASP A 205 31.35 -13.48 11.17
C ASP A 205 32.86 -13.14 11.33
N GLU A 206 33.74 -14.03 10.86
CA GLU A 206 35.20 -13.84 10.87
C GLU A 206 35.68 -12.59 10.08
N ASN A 207 34.88 -12.13 9.13
CA ASN A 207 35.13 -10.97 8.29
C ASN A 207 34.39 -9.71 8.78
N GLY A 208 33.67 -9.80 9.90
CA GLY A 208 32.86 -8.70 10.43
C GLY A 208 31.51 -8.55 9.73
N TYR A 209 31.13 -9.48 8.85
CA TYR A 209 29.87 -9.43 8.10
C TYR A 209 28.70 -9.82 9.00
N TYR A 210 27.59 -9.09 8.87
CA TYR A 210 26.31 -9.43 9.49
C TYR A 210 25.17 -9.30 8.48
N GLU A 211 24.11 -10.07 8.69
CA GLU A 211 22.91 -10.05 7.85
C GLU A 211 21.64 -10.30 8.67
N PHE A 212 20.57 -9.60 8.27
CA PHE A 212 19.19 -9.83 8.67
C PHE A 212 18.35 -10.04 7.42
N THR A 213 17.54 -11.09 7.40
CA THR A 213 16.52 -11.34 6.36
C THR A 213 15.15 -10.89 6.84
N ASP A 214 14.21 -10.74 5.90
CA ASP A 214 12.78 -10.49 6.18
C ASP A 214 12.59 -9.28 7.11
N VAL A 215 13.29 -8.19 6.80
CA VAL A 215 13.14 -6.92 7.52
C VAL A 215 12.11 -6.09 6.77
N PRO A 216 10.99 -5.67 7.38
CA PRO A 216 10.02 -4.83 6.70
C PRO A 216 10.64 -3.52 6.26
N PHE A 217 10.20 -3.00 5.11
CA PHE A 217 10.60 -1.66 4.66
C PHE A 217 10.11 -0.60 5.64
N GLY A 218 10.91 0.46 5.78
CA GLY A 218 10.69 1.50 6.78
C GLY A 218 11.96 1.94 7.49
N VAL A 219 11.77 2.88 8.42
CA VAL A 219 12.82 3.38 9.31
C VAL A 219 13.25 2.26 10.24
N ARG A 220 14.56 2.08 10.43
CA ARG A 220 15.12 1.11 11.37
C ARG A 220 16.36 1.68 12.07
N SER A 221 16.74 1.06 13.17
CA SER A 221 17.97 1.42 13.88
C SER A 221 18.83 0.19 14.14
N ILE A 222 20.14 0.37 14.01
CA ILE A 222 21.11 -0.70 14.22
C ILE A 222 22.06 -0.29 15.34
N PHE A 223 22.30 -1.22 16.26
CA PHE A 223 23.23 -1.09 17.36
C PHE A 223 24.21 -2.26 17.38
N TYR A 224 25.42 -2.01 17.84
CA TYR A 224 26.46 -3.04 17.97
C TYR A 224 27.14 -3.01 19.33
N GLY A 225 27.64 -4.16 19.77
CA GLY A 225 28.39 -4.33 21.02
C GLY A 225 27.53 -4.57 22.26
N SER A 226 28.22 -4.83 23.39
CA SER A 226 27.62 -5.05 24.70
C SER A 226 27.03 -3.75 25.25
N GLY A 227 25.72 -3.55 25.08
CA GLY A 227 24.98 -2.46 25.73
C GLY A 227 24.40 -1.37 24.83
N GLY A 228 24.42 -1.53 23.49
CA GLY A 228 23.65 -0.66 22.58
C GLY A 228 24.03 0.82 22.59
N SER A 229 25.23 1.20 23.06
CA SER A 229 25.61 2.60 23.19
C SER A 229 26.02 3.27 21.86
N ASN A 230 26.46 2.50 20.86
CA ASN A 230 26.90 3.00 19.55
C ASN A 230 26.00 2.43 18.44
N GLY A 231 25.19 3.29 17.80
CA GLY A 231 24.23 2.88 16.78
C GLY A 231 23.74 4.05 15.94
N GLY A 232 23.37 3.79 14.69
CA GLY A 232 22.90 4.79 13.72
C GLY A 232 21.53 4.44 13.14
N LEU A 233 20.85 5.44 12.59
CA LEU A 233 19.62 5.26 11.80
C LEU A 233 19.95 4.70 10.43
N VAL A 234 19.17 3.73 9.97
CA VAL A 234 19.30 3.15 8.63
C VAL A 234 17.94 3.22 7.94
N TYR A 235 17.95 3.59 6.66
CA TYR A 235 16.79 3.52 5.78
C TYR A 235 17.11 2.49 4.70
N VAL A 236 16.17 1.59 4.42
CA VAL A 236 16.22 0.76 3.21
C VAL A 236 14.83 0.72 2.60
#